data_AF-R6CBG1-F1
#
_entry.id   AF-R6CBG1-F1
#
_cell.length_a   1.000
_cell.length_b   1.000
_cell.length_c   1.000
_cell.angle_alpha   90.00
_cell.angle_beta   90.00
_cell.angle_gamma   90.00
#
_symmetry.space_group_name_H-M   'P 1'
#
loop_
_entity.id
_entity.type
_entity.pdbx_description
1 polymer ?
#
loop_
_entity_poly.entity_id
_entity_poly.type
_entity_poly.pdbx_seq_one_letter_code
_entity_poly.pdbx_strand_id
1 'polypeptide(L)'
;MWCLFPWLGTYAFLAMERFLKLRCGARLGLKGMDSSRPYFIQFKMKVSEQEFWQILHKEAAKPLDPMELLYPGEVPEFEKYDQYVPDELVRKGFAYGVLNISEMLARIENMNGNIK
;
A
#
# COMPACT_ATOMS: atom_id res chain seq x y z
N MET A 1 -5.82 -18.04 6.68
CA MET A 1 -5.75 -16.61 7.04
C MET A 1 -4.28 -16.25 6.97
N TRP A 2 -3.92 -15.13 6.35
CA TRP A 2 -2.52 -14.69 6.19
C TRP A 2 -2.28 -13.41 6.96
N CYS A 3 -1.03 -13.20 7.41
CA CYS A 3 -0.61 -11.99 8.10
C CYS A 3 0.76 -11.55 7.55
N LEU A 4 0.84 -10.29 7.10
CA LEU A 4 2.05 -9.66 6.62
C LEU A 4 2.59 -8.72 7.72
N PHE A 5 3.86 -8.89 8.06
CA PHE A 5 4.60 -8.03 8.97
C PHE A 5 5.61 -7.21 8.16
N PRO A 6 5.24 -6.01 7.68
CA PRO A 6 6.09 -5.25 6.79
C PRO A 6 7.24 -4.55 7.51
N TRP A 7 7.16 -4.34 8.83
CA TRP A 7 8.19 -3.60 9.61
C TRP A 7 8.49 -2.22 9.00
N LEU A 8 7.42 -1.45 8.77
CA LEU A 8 7.47 -0.12 8.14
C LEU A 8 7.06 0.97 9.12
N GLY A 9 7.53 2.20 8.88
CA GLY A 9 6.97 3.39 9.53
C GLY A 9 5.52 3.65 9.11
N THR A 10 4.81 4.52 9.84
CA THR A 10 3.36 4.78 9.66
C THR A 10 2.97 5.11 8.22
N TYR A 11 3.72 5.98 7.56
CA TYR A 11 3.41 6.46 6.21
C TYR A 11 3.72 5.44 5.11
N ALA A 12 4.85 4.73 5.22
CA ALA A 12 5.19 3.65 4.31
C ALA A 12 4.23 2.45 4.50
N PHE A 13 3.80 2.18 5.73
CA PHE A 13 2.77 1.18 6.02
C PHE A 13 1.44 1.54 5.35
N LEU A 14 1.01 2.80 5.46
CA LEU A 14 -0.21 3.29 4.81
C LEU A 14 -0.11 3.16 3.29
N ALA A 15 1.05 3.45 2.70
CA ALA A 15 1.31 3.23 1.28
C ALA A 15 1.20 1.73 0.91
N MET A 16 1.82 0.84 1.72
CA MET A 16 1.80 -0.62 1.51
C MET A 16 0.38 -1.18 1.52
N GLU A 17 -0.45 -0.77 2.48
CA GLU A 17 -1.84 -1.20 2.59
C GLU A 17 -2.61 -0.86 1.31
N ARG A 18 -2.45 0.38 0.82
CA ARG A 18 -3.10 0.87 -0.40
C ARG A 18 -2.59 0.15 -1.64
N PHE A 19 -1.27 -0.03 -1.73
CA PHE A 19 -0.62 -0.75 -2.82
C PHE A 19 -1.14 -2.19 -2.93
N LEU A 20 -1.23 -2.91 -1.81
CA LEU A 20 -1.78 -4.27 -1.77
C LEU A 20 -3.22 -4.30 -2.26
N LYS A 21 -4.07 -3.37 -1.82
CA LYS A 21 -5.49 -3.37 -2.18
C LYS A 21 -5.75 -2.92 -3.62
N LEU A 22 -5.10 -1.84 -4.05
CA LEU A 22 -5.40 -1.15 -5.31
C LEU A 22 -4.63 -1.76 -6.48
N ARG A 23 -3.35 -2.11 -6.31
CA ARG A 23 -2.52 -2.66 -7.40
C ARG A 23 -2.51 -4.18 -7.41
N CYS A 24 -2.35 -4.80 -6.24
CA CYS A 24 -2.20 -6.26 -6.15
C CYS A 24 -3.54 -6.99 -5.92
N GLY A 25 -4.57 -6.30 -5.42
CA GLY A 25 -5.77 -6.90 -4.85
C GLY A 25 -6.50 -7.85 -5.81
N ALA A 26 -6.68 -7.45 -7.05
CA ALA A 26 -7.33 -8.26 -8.08
C ALA A 26 -6.50 -9.51 -8.45
N ARG A 27 -5.19 -9.37 -8.63
CA ARG A 27 -4.29 -10.48 -9.01
C ARG A 27 -4.10 -11.50 -7.89
N LEU A 28 -4.01 -11.03 -6.65
CA LEU A 28 -3.89 -11.87 -5.45
C LEU A 28 -5.23 -12.48 -5.00
N GLY A 29 -6.35 -11.93 -5.48
CA GLY A 29 -7.68 -12.28 -5.01
C GLY A 29 -7.89 -11.95 -3.53
N LEU A 30 -7.42 -10.77 -3.09
CA LEU A 30 -7.48 -10.35 -1.68
C LEU A 30 -8.93 -10.19 -1.22
N LYS A 31 -9.22 -10.66 0.01
CA LYS A 31 -10.50 -10.48 0.70
C LYS A 31 -10.27 -10.23 2.18
N GLY A 32 -11.13 -9.38 2.77
CA GLY A 32 -11.12 -9.10 4.20
C GLY A 32 -9.77 -8.58 4.69
N MET A 33 -9.19 -7.64 3.93
CA MET A 33 -7.93 -7.02 4.33
C MET A 33 -8.20 -6.06 5.47
N ASP A 34 -7.49 -6.26 6.58
CA ASP A 34 -7.55 -5.46 7.79
C ASP A 34 -6.13 -5.18 8.29
N SER A 35 -5.92 -4.08 9.01
CA SER A 35 -4.58 -3.68 9.45
C SER A 35 -4.60 -3.11 10.85
N SER A 36 -3.67 -3.58 11.69
CA SER A 36 -3.31 -2.90 12.93
C SER A 36 -2.10 -2.02 12.63
N ARG A 37 -2.37 -0.75 12.27
CA ARG A 37 -1.32 0.18 11.83
C ARG A 37 -0.39 0.57 12.99
N PRO A 38 0.94 0.65 12.80
CA PRO A 38 1.73 0.26 11.62
C PRO A 38 2.38 -1.14 11.77
N TYR A 39 1.75 -2.05 12.51
CA TYR A 39 2.36 -3.31 12.93
C TYR A 39 2.19 -4.44 11.90
N PHE A 40 0.96 -4.75 11.50
CA PHE A 40 0.68 -5.89 10.61
C PHE A 40 -0.60 -5.73 9.79
N ILE A 41 -0.67 -6.47 8.68
CA ILE A 41 -1.83 -6.52 7.77
C ILE A 41 -2.33 -7.96 7.67
N GLN A 42 -3.60 -8.21 7.97
CA GLN A 42 -4.23 -9.51 7.82
C GLN A 42 -5.11 -9.54 6.57
N PHE A 43 -5.12 -10.67 5.86
CA PHE A 43 -5.98 -10.85 4.69
C PHE A 43 -6.19 -12.32 4.36
N LYS A 44 -7.18 -12.57 3.50
CA LYS A 44 -7.33 -13.84 2.77
C LYS A 44 -6.93 -13.59 1.32
N MET A 45 -6.24 -14.54 0.70
CA MET A 45 -5.86 -14.50 -0.71
C MET A 45 -6.14 -15.85 -1.37
N LYS A 46 -6.21 -15.87 -2.71
CA LYS A 46 -6.45 -17.10 -3.49
C LYS A 46 -5.17 -17.77 -3.99
N VAL A 47 -4.07 -17.04 -3.98
CA VAL A 47 -2.77 -17.48 -4.49
C VAL A 47 -1.94 -18.14 -3.38
N SER A 48 -0.89 -18.86 -3.78
CA SER A 48 0.14 -19.38 -2.88
C SER A 48 1.04 -18.25 -2.34
N GLU A 49 1.80 -18.53 -1.27
CA GLU A 49 2.79 -17.59 -0.72
C GLU A 49 3.86 -17.21 -1.76
N GLN A 50 4.35 -18.19 -2.52
CA GLN A 50 5.37 -17.95 -3.56
C GLN A 50 4.83 -17.02 -4.65
N GLU A 51 3.61 -17.27 -5.15
CA GLU A 51 2.96 -16.40 -6.11
C GLU A 51 2.69 -15.00 -5.54
N PHE A 52 2.36 -14.90 -4.25
CA PHE A 52 2.17 -13.61 -3.57
C PHE A 52 3.42 -12.74 -3.70
N TRP A 53 4.60 -13.26 -3.34
CA TRP A 53 5.85 -12.51 -3.44
C TRP A 53 6.19 -12.16 -4.89
N GLN A 54 6.02 -13.10 -5.83
CA GLN A 54 6.26 -12.85 -7.25
C GLN A 54 5.35 -11.74 -7.81
N ILE A 55 4.07 -11.76 -7.45
CA ILE A 55 3.09 -10.75 -7.87
C ILE A 55 3.45 -9.40 -7.25
N LEU A 56 3.77 -9.36 -5.96
CA LEU A 56 4.13 -8.16 -5.22
C LEU A 56 5.34 -7.46 -5.86
N HIS A 57 6.43 -8.19 -6.07
CA HIS A 57 7.65 -7.69 -6.73
C HIS A 57 7.38 -7.23 -8.16
N LYS A 58 6.60 -8.00 -8.93
CA LYS A 58 6.25 -7.64 -10.31
C LYS A 58 5.41 -6.36 -10.39
N GLU A 59 4.50 -6.13 -9.44
CA GLU A 59 3.73 -4.89 -9.40
C GLU A 59 4.59 -3.71 -8.91
N ALA A 60 5.53 -3.93 -7.99
CA ALA A 60 6.41 -2.90 -7.45
C ALA A 60 7.46 -2.43 -8.46
N ALA A 61 7.88 -3.31 -9.39
CA ALA A 61 8.81 -2.97 -10.46
C ALA A 61 8.19 -2.13 -11.59
N LYS A 62 6.85 -2.00 -11.66
CA LYS A 62 6.20 -1.15 -12.65
C LYS A 62 6.25 0.32 -12.21
N PRO A 63 6.27 1.27 -13.15
CA PRO A 63 6.02 2.67 -12.82
C PRO A 63 4.72 2.80 -12.01
N LEU A 64 4.79 3.62 -10.96
CA LEU A 64 3.69 3.88 -10.04
C LEU A 64 3.56 5.39 -9.88
N ASP A 65 2.44 5.95 -10.37
CA ASP A 65 2.06 7.31 -9.98
C ASP A 65 1.46 7.26 -8.56
N PRO A 66 1.97 8.04 -7.60
CA PRO A 66 1.41 8.11 -6.25
C PRO A 66 -0.10 8.32 -6.19
N MET A 67 -0.67 9.02 -7.18
CA MET A 67 -2.12 9.24 -7.28
C MET A 67 -2.92 7.94 -7.47
N GLU A 68 -2.31 6.87 -8.00
CA GLU A 68 -2.94 5.54 -8.13
C GLU A 68 -3.21 4.87 -6.77
N LEU A 69 -2.57 5.35 -5.70
CA LEU A 69 -2.77 4.82 -4.35
C LEU A 69 -3.93 5.50 -3.60
N LEU A 70 -4.68 6.40 -4.23
CA LEU A 70 -5.87 7.02 -3.64
C LEU A 70 -7.14 6.33 -4.12
N TYR A 71 -8.13 6.20 -3.23
CA TYR A 71 -9.43 5.69 -3.65
C TYR A 71 -10.16 6.73 -4.50
N PRO A 72 -11.04 6.29 -5.43
CA PRO A 72 -11.90 7.19 -6.17
C PRO A 72 -12.74 8.06 -5.23
N GLY A 73 -12.67 9.38 -5.40
CA GLY A 73 -13.44 10.35 -4.62
C GLY A 73 -12.97 10.60 -3.18
N GLU A 74 -11.90 9.96 -2.72
CA GLU A 74 -11.37 10.17 -1.37
C GLU A 74 -10.67 11.53 -1.21
N VAL A 75 -10.95 12.25 -0.13
CA VAL A 75 -10.23 13.48 0.24
C VAL A 75 -9.66 13.26 1.64
N PRO A 76 -8.41 12.79 1.75
CA PRO A 76 -7.82 12.42 3.03
C PRO A 76 -7.32 13.67 3.77
N GLU A 77 -8.14 14.19 4.68
CA GLU A 77 -7.73 15.27 5.59
C GLU A 77 -6.72 14.74 6.62
N PHE A 78 -5.50 15.26 6.55
CA PHE A 78 -4.37 14.90 7.42
C PHE A 78 -3.89 16.09 8.25
N GLU A 79 -3.87 17.27 7.64
CA GLU A 79 -3.43 18.51 8.27
C GLU A 79 -4.61 19.34 8.76
N LYS A 80 -4.36 20.18 9.77
CA LYS A 80 -5.38 21.01 10.44
C LYS A 80 -6.21 21.88 9.48
N TYR A 81 -5.62 22.28 8.36
CA TYR A 81 -6.21 23.23 7.44
C TYR A 81 -6.65 22.63 6.10
N ASP A 82 -6.60 21.29 5.94
CA ASP A 82 -6.95 20.63 4.68
C ASP A 82 -8.39 20.94 4.24
N GLN A 83 -9.32 21.09 5.18
CA GLN A 83 -10.71 21.48 4.90
C GLN A 83 -10.87 22.83 4.16
N TYR A 84 -9.85 23.69 4.18
CA TYR A 84 -9.86 25.00 3.51
C TYR A 84 -9.08 24.98 2.18
N VAL A 85 -8.48 23.85 1.82
CA VAL A 85 -7.68 23.66 0.62
C VAL A 85 -8.54 22.92 -0.42
N PRO A 86 -8.46 23.26 -1.73
CA PRO A 86 -9.14 22.51 -2.76
C PRO A 86 -8.84 21.00 -2.70
N ASP A 87 -9.86 20.16 -2.84
CA ASP A 87 -9.77 18.69 -2.76
C ASP A 87 -8.64 18.11 -3.62
N GLU A 88 -8.43 18.65 -4.82
CA GLU A 88 -7.35 18.20 -5.72
C GLU A 88 -5.96 18.39 -5.08
N LEU A 89 -5.75 19.49 -4.37
CA LEU A 89 -4.49 19.79 -3.71
C LEU A 89 -4.31 18.96 -2.44
N VAL A 90 -5.37 18.74 -1.66
CA VAL A 90 -5.33 17.82 -0.50
C VAL A 90 -4.96 16.41 -0.96
N ARG A 91 -5.60 15.92 -2.03
CA ARG A 91 -5.30 14.62 -2.63
C ARG A 91 -3.85 14.51 -3.08
N LYS A 92 -3.32 15.54 -3.77
CA LYS A 92 -1.90 15.57 -4.18
C LYS A 92 -0.96 15.63 -2.98
N GLY A 93 -1.26 16.45 -1.97
CA GLY A 93 -0.47 16.55 -0.74
C GLY A 93 -0.37 15.22 -0.03
N PHE A 94 -1.49 14.48 0.07
CA PHE A 94 -1.48 13.13 0.61
C PHE A 94 -0.67 12.15 -0.25
N ALA A 95 -0.92 12.12 -1.57
CA ALA A 95 -0.26 11.19 -2.48
C ALA A 95 1.26 11.36 -2.54
N TYR A 96 1.73 12.59 -2.74
CA TYR A 96 3.15 12.89 -2.97
C TYR A 96 3.90 13.26 -1.69
N GLY A 97 3.20 13.72 -0.64
CA GLY A 97 3.82 14.18 0.60
C GLY A 97 3.67 13.21 1.77
N VAL A 98 2.47 12.66 1.99
CA VAL A 98 2.21 11.79 3.14
C VAL A 98 2.57 10.34 2.84
N LEU A 99 2.24 9.80 1.66
CA LEU A 99 2.58 8.41 1.34
C LEU A 99 4.08 8.26 1.08
N ASN A 100 4.79 7.56 1.97
CA ASN A 100 6.21 7.25 1.79
C ASN A 100 6.40 6.03 0.85
N ILE A 101 6.13 6.25 -0.45
CA ILE A 101 6.17 5.21 -1.47
C ILE A 101 7.59 4.68 -1.71
N SER A 102 8.61 5.54 -1.61
CA SER A 102 10.00 5.13 -1.79
C SER A 102 10.44 4.14 -0.71
N GLU A 103 10.16 4.41 0.57
CA GLU A 103 10.42 3.47 1.67
C GLU A 103 9.62 2.19 1.51
N MET A 104 8.35 2.28 1.10
CA MET A 104 7.51 1.11 0.82
C MET A 104 8.12 0.23 -0.28
N LEU A 105 8.53 0.80 -1.42
CA LEU A 105 9.11 0.06 -2.54
C LEU A 105 10.46 -0.57 -2.16
N ALA A 106 11.34 0.20 -1.51
CA ALA A 106 12.61 -0.31 -1.00
C ALA A 106 12.38 -1.47 -0.01
N ARG A 107 11.32 -1.41 0.80
CA ARG A 107 10.98 -2.51 1.69
C ARG A 107 10.49 -3.74 0.93
N ILE A 108 9.62 -3.58 -0.07
CA ILE A 108 9.17 -4.69 -0.92
C ILE A 108 10.38 -5.40 -1.54
N GLU A 109 11.31 -4.66 -2.11
CA GLU A 109 12.54 -5.20 -2.72
C GLU A 109 13.35 -6.07 -1.75
N ASN A 110 13.44 -5.64 -0.49
CA ASN A 110 14.14 -6.37 0.58
C ASN A 110 13.33 -7.53 1.19
N MET A 111 12.05 -7.69 0.84
CA MET A 111 11.19 -8.76 1.35
C MET A 111 11.20 -9.95 0.41
N ASN A 112 11.83 -11.05 0.84
CA ASN A 112 11.75 -12.33 0.15
C ASN A 112 11.20 -13.37 1.11
N GLY A 113 9.99 -13.87 0.87
CA GLY A 113 9.54 -15.09 1.55
C GLY A 113 10.24 -16.26 0.92
N ASN A 114 11.36 -16.70 1.50
CA ASN A 114 12.12 -17.92 1.15
C ASN A 114 11.91 -18.39 -0.30
N ILE A 115 12.24 -17.54 -1.26
CA ILE A 115 12.26 -17.91 -2.67
C ILE A 115 13.56 -18.70 -2.83
N LYS A 116 13.47 -20.01 -2.65
CA LYS A 116 14.52 -20.95 -3.07
C LYS A 116 14.52 -21.08 -4.59
#